data_AF-A0A0Q2MYG0-F1
#
_entry.id   AF-A0A0Q2MYG0-F1
#
_cell.length_a   1.000
_cell.length_b   1.000
_cell.length_c   1.000
_cell.angle_alpha   90.00
_cell.angle_beta   90.00
_cell.angle_gamma   90.00
#
_symmetry.space_group_name_H-M   'P 1'
#
loop_
_entity.id
_entity.type
_entity.pdbx_description
1 polymer ?
#
loop_
_entity_poly.entity_id
_entity_poly.type
_entity_poly.pdbx_seq_one_letter_code
_entity_poly.pdbx_strand_id
1 'polypeptide(L)'
;MTVDESKRVSHFDIHHQRWTLRVASASPTQFQLLHGNQLMYEGALELINNGEALDVSHAQWNFRHRADKIEQWCQWHHSDRLSLNMNYYFQHNAVVIEYLARNSIPTRLDIRHVIQPLNAALVVPPSTDTVQPDWQRARHGLPSDFIRQSAKTDWFREAFSATQWIVLGKV
;
A
#
# COMPACT_ATOMS: atom_id res chain seq x y z
N MET A 1 -23.71 -16.04 9.90
CA MET A 1 -22.35 -16.48 10.26
C MET A 1 -21.46 -16.22 9.05
N THR A 2 -20.69 -15.15 9.06
CA THR A 2 -19.70 -14.85 8.00
C THR A 2 -18.48 -15.71 8.26
N VAL A 3 -18.28 -16.71 7.42
CA VAL A 3 -17.07 -17.55 7.45
C VAL A 3 -15.90 -16.64 7.10
N ASP A 4 -14.93 -16.56 8.01
CA ASP A 4 -13.66 -15.89 7.78
C ASP A 4 -12.84 -16.75 6.79
N GLU A 5 -13.07 -16.54 5.49
CA GLU A 5 -12.44 -17.28 4.38
C GLU A 5 -10.95 -16.95 4.21
N SER A 6 -10.40 -16.05 5.03
CA SER A 6 -9.01 -15.60 4.97
C SER A 6 -7.96 -16.70 5.26
N LYS A 7 -8.37 -17.90 5.73
CA LYS A 7 -7.46 -18.97 6.13
C LYS A 7 -7.06 -19.99 5.06
N ARG A 8 -7.57 -19.90 3.82
CA ARG A 8 -7.23 -20.87 2.74
C ARG A 8 -6.80 -20.25 1.42
N VAL A 9 -6.84 -18.93 1.32
CA VAL A 9 -6.56 -18.22 0.07
C VAL A 9 -5.08 -17.83 0.04
N SER A 10 -4.32 -18.38 -0.91
CA SER A 10 -2.89 -18.06 -1.08
C SER A 10 -2.66 -16.63 -1.60
N HIS A 11 -3.65 -16.08 -2.31
CA HIS A 11 -3.60 -14.76 -2.92
C HIS A 11 -4.99 -14.18 -3.15
N PHE A 12 -5.10 -12.85 -3.03
CA PHE A 12 -6.31 -12.09 -3.25
C PHE A 12 -6.16 -11.29 -4.53
N ASP A 13 -7.08 -11.51 -5.46
CA ASP A 13 -7.09 -10.85 -6.77
C ASP A 13 -8.30 -9.93 -6.89
N ILE A 14 -8.08 -8.71 -7.38
CA ILE A 14 -9.16 -7.84 -7.87
C ILE A 14 -8.88 -7.49 -9.33
N HIS A 15 -9.94 -7.25 -10.08
CA HIS A 15 -9.85 -7.13 -11.54
C HIS A 15 -10.46 -5.83 -12.04
N HIS A 16 -9.85 -5.27 -13.09
CA HIS A 16 -10.39 -4.16 -13.86
C HIS A 16 -9.99 -4.29 -15.32
N GLN A 17 -10.95 -4.53 -16.21
CA GLN A 17 -10.69 -4.82 -17.62
C GLN A 17 -9.75 -6.03 -17.77
N ARG A 18 -8.55 -5.84 -18.35
CA ARG A 18 -7.50 -6.86 -18.44
C ARG A 18 -6.49 -6.79 -17.29
N TRP A 19 -6.63 -5.84 -16.38
CA TRP A 19 -5.73 -5.70 -15.24
C TRP A 19 -6.16 -6.59 -14.08
N THR A 20 -5.18 -7.21 -13.43
CA THR A 20 -5.34 -7.96 -12.19
C THR A 20 -4.34 -7.45 -11.17
N LEU A 21 -4.85 -6.96 -10.03
CA LEU A 21 -4.01 -6.65 -8.88
C LEU A 21 -4.07 -7.82 -7.91
N ARG A 22 -2.91 -8.32 -7.52
CA ARG A 22 -2.72 -9.48 -6.66
C ARG A 22 -1.93 -9.13 -5.42
N VAL A 23 -2.42 -9.57 -4.27
CA VAL A 23 -1.72 -9.53 -2.98
C VAL A 23 -1.71 -10.93 -2.39
N ALA A 24 -0.56 -11.44 -1.97
CA ALA A 24 -0.44 -12.81 -1.44
C ALA A 24 -0.23 -12.83 0.07
N SER A 25 -0.91 -13.75 0.75
CA SER A 25 -0.78 -13.91 2.20
C SER A 25 0.60 -14.43 2.61
N ALA A 26 1.28 -15.17 1.73
CA ALA A 26 2.65 -15.65 1.93
C ALA A 26 3.73 -14.55 1.76
N SER A 27 3.40 -13.46 1.06
CA SER A 27 4.28 -12.31 0.82
C SER A 27 3.51 -11.01 1.05
N PRO A 28 3.10 -10.74 2.30
CA PRO A 28 2.15 -9.67 2.62
C PRO A 28 2.70 -8.27 2.34
N THR A 29 4.03 -8.12 2.30
CA THR A 29 4.69 -6.84 1.99
C THR A 29 4.85 -6.61 0.49
N GLN A 30 4.22 -7.42 -0.36
CA GLN A 30 4.34 -7.33 -1.80
C GLN A 30 2.98 -7.33 -2.51
N PHE A 31 2.90 -6.59 -3.61
CA PHE A 31 1.82 -6.72 -4.58
C PHE A 31 2.36 -6.99 -5.98
N GLN A 32 1.51 -7.56 -6.82
CA GLN A 32 1.75 -7.76 -8.24
C GLN A 32 0.62 -7.15 -9.05
N LEU A 33 0.96 -6.46 -10.14
CA LEU A 33 -0.01 -5.91 -11.09
C LEU A 33 0.25 -6.52 -12.46
N LEU A 34 -0.76 -7.26 -12.94
CA LEU A 34 -0.71 -8.01 -14.18
C LEU A 34 -1.64 -7.39 -15.21
N HIS A 35 -1.27 -7.46 -16.49
CA HIS A 35 -2.15 -7.19 -17.63
C HIS A 35 -2.31 -8.49 -18.44
N GLY A 36 -3.52 -9.03 -18.47
CA GLY A 36 -3.75 -10.43 -18.84
C GLY A 36 -2.99 -11.36 -17.88
N ASN A 37 -2.10 -12.18 -18.41
CA ASN A 37 -1.23 -13.07 -17.63
C ASN A 37 0.21 -12.55 -17.48
N GLN A 38 0.47 -11.32 -17.94
CA GLN A 38 1.81 -10.75 -17.93
C GLN A 38 1.99 -9.84 -16.71
N LEU A 39 3.03 -10.12 -15.92
CA LEU A 39 3.43 -9.26 -14.82
C LEU A 39 4.02 -7.95 -15.38
N MET A 40 3.39 -6.82 -15.02
CA MET A 40 3.79 -5.49 -15.49
C MET A 40 4.52 -4.71 -14.40
N TYR A 41 4.01 -4.79 -13.17
CA TYR A 41 4.61 -4.14 -12.01
C TYR A 41 4.62 -5.07 -10.80
N GLU A 42 5.64 -4.89 -9.98
CA GLU A 42 5.67 -5.38 -8.61
C GLU A 42 5.90 -4.20 -7.66
N GLY A 43 5.40 -4.30 -6.44
CA GLY A 43 5.70 -3.34 -5.40
C GLY A 43 6.10 -4.03 -4.12
N ALA A 44 7.16 -3.55 -3.49
CA ALA A 44 7.59 -3.98 -2.17
C ALA A 44 7.34 -2.87 -1.15
N LEU A 45 6.70 -3.19 -0.05
CA LEU A 45 6.40 -2.26 1.03
C LEU A 45 7.70 -1.78 1.69
N GLU A 46 7.89 -0.48 1.72
CA GLU A 46 8.91 0.20 2.50
C GLU A 46 8.22 1.02 3.59
N LEU A 47 8.60 0.74 4.83
CA LEU A 47 8.15 1.43 6.03
C LEU A 47 9.36 2.08 6.68
N ILE A 48 9.33 3.40 6.84
CA ILE A 48 10.38 4.17 7.48
C ILE A 48 9.79 4.82 8.73
N ASN A 49 10.45 4.67 9.87
CA ASN A 49 10.14 5.35 11.12
C ASN A 49 11.36 6.15 11.56
N ASN A 50 11.22 7.47 11.67
CA ASN A 50 12.30 8.38 12.09
C ASN A 50 13.58 8.27 11.25
N GLY A 51 13.48 7.83 10.00
CA GLY A 51 14.61 7.65 9.08
C GLY A 51 15.16 6.22 9.04
N GLU A 52 14.68 5.33 9.91
CA GLU A 52 15.08 3.93 9.94
C GLU A 52 14.04 3.04 9.26
N ALA A 53 14.50 2.09 8.46
CA ALA A 53 13.61 1.10 7.83
C ALA A 53 13.13 0.09 8.87
N LEU A 54 11.82 -0.16 8.89
CA LEU A 54 11.19 -1.16 9.74
C LEU A 54 10.79 -2.37 8.92
N ASP A 55 11.24 -3.55 9.34
CA ASP A 55 10.81 -4.80 8.75
C ASP A 55 9.50 -5.29 9.42
N VAL A 56 8.44 -5.31 8.63
CA VAL A 56 7.10 -5.79 9.00
C VAL A 56 6.72 -7.08 8.27
N SER A 57 7.67 -7.74 7.62
CA SER A 57 7.45 -9.01 6.91
C SER A 57 6.91 -10.11 7.83
N HIS A 58 7.38 -10.13 9.08
CA HIS A 58 6.98 -11.11 10.11
C HIS A 58 5.77 -10.67 10.96
N ALA A 59 5.13 -9.55 10.65
CA ALA A 59 3.93 -9.13 11.36
C ALA A 59 2.76 -10.10 11.07
N GLN A 60 1.80 -10.17 11.99
CA GLN A 60 0.57 -10.92 11.76
C GLN A 60 -0.38 -10.11 10.87
N TRP A 61 -0.35 -10.41 9.57
CA TRP A 61 -1.21 -9.76 8.58
C TRP A 61 -2.58 -10.41 8.50
N ASN A 62 -3.59 -9.56 8.40
CA ASN A 62 -4.98 -9.94 8.18
C ASN A 62 -5.43 -9.32 6.86
N PHE A 63 -6.35 -10.00 6.20
CA PHE A 63 -6.85 -9.63 4.89
C PHE A 63 -8.36 -9.69 4.86
N ARG A 64 -8.96 -8.74 4.15
CA ARG A 64 -10.36 -8.77 3.77
C ARG A 64 -10.45 -8.50 2.29
N HIS A 65 -11.04 -9.43 1.57
CA HIS A 65 -11.20 -9.36 0.12
C HIS A 65 -12.66 -9.14 -0.24
N ARG A 66 -12.87 -8.25 -1.21
CA ARG A 66 -14.14 -7.97 -1.88
C ARG A 66 -13.87 -7.95 -3.38
N ALA A 67 -14.93 -8.00 -4.18
CA ALA A 67 -14.82 -8.06 -5.64
C ALA A 67 -13.97 -6.91 -6.25
N ASP A 68 -14.02 -5.71 -5.64
CA ASP A 68 -13.42 -4.47 -6.13
C ASP A 68 -12.28 -3.95 -5.24
N LYS A 69 -12.04 -4.59 -4.10
CA LYS A 69 -11.15 -4.07 -3.06
C LYS A 69 -10.43 -5.17 -2.28
N ILE A 70 -9.14 -4.98 -2.04
CA ILE A 70 -8.36 -5.73 -1.06
C ILE A 70 -8.06 -4.80 0.10
N GLU A 71 -8.33 -5.24 1.32
CA GLU A 71 -7.93 -4.55 2.53
C GLU A 71 -6.96 -5.44 3.30
N GLN A 72 -5.88 -4.85 3.79
CA GLN A 72 -4.83 -5.54 4.50
C GLN A 72 -4.45 -4.75 5.75
N TRP A 73 -4.28 -5.41 6.89
CA TRP A 73 -3.85 -4.73 8.11
C TRP A 73 -3.05 -5.64 9.03
N CYS A 74 -2.20 -5.02 9.84
CA CYS A 74 -1.48 -5.69 10.92
C CYS A 74 -1.32 -4.77 12.12
N GLN A 75 -1.09 -5.38 13.27
CA GLN A 75 -0.54 -4.71 14.44
C GLN A 75 0.86 -5.23 14.66
N TRP A 76 1.82 -4.31 14.69
CA TRP A 76 3.21 -4.60 14.94
C TRP A 76 3.58 -4.06 16.32
N HIS A 77 4.14 -4.93 17.16
CA HIS A 77 4.34 -4.66 18.59
C HIS A 77 5.82 -4.43 18.97
N HIS A 78 6.72 -4.27 18.01
CA HIS A 78 8.13 -4.05 18.32
C HIS A 78 8.35 -2.61 18.78
N SER A 79 8.64 -2.42 20.08
CA SER A 79 8.91 -1.15 20.81
C SER A 79 7.81 -0.09 20.78
N ASP A 80 7.08 0.04 19.68
CA ASP A 80 5.99 0.97 19.40
C ASP A 80 4.76 0.14 19.00
N ARG A 81 3.57 0.48 19.49
CA ARG A 81 2.32 -0.14 18.99
C ARG A 81 1.95 0.52 17.66
N LEU A 82 2.47 -0.02 16.56
CA LEU A 82 2.15 0.40 15.20
C LEU A 82 0.98 -0.42 14.64
N SER A 83 -0.09 0.27 14.26
CA SER A 83 -1.19 -0.31 13.50
C SER A 83 -1.06 0.18 12.06
N LEU A 84 -1.00 -0.74 11.10
CA LEU A 84 -0.93 -0.45 9.68
C LEU A 84 -2.17 -1.00 8.98
N ASN A 85 -2.77 -0.19 8.12
CA ASN A 85 -3.87 -0.56 7.24
C ASN A 85 -3.54 -0.09 5.82
N MET A 86 -3.77 -0.97 4.84
CA MET A 86 -3.62 -0.70 3.42
C MET A 86 -4.89 -1.10 2.68
N ASN A 87 -5.31 -0.27 1.75
CA ASN A 87 -6.45 -0.54 0.88
C ASN A 87 -5.98 -0.49 -0.57
N TYR A 88 -6.40 -1.48 -1.34
CA TYR A 88 -6.10 -1.59 -2.75
C TYR A 88 -7.39 -1.68 -3.54
N TYR A 89 -7.53 -0.86 -4.57
CA TYR A 89 -8.70 -0.88 -5.45
C TYR A 89 -8.36 -0.25 -6.79
N PHE A 90 -9.24 -0.46 -7.78
CA PHE A 90 -9.18 0.26 -9.04
C PHE A 90 -10.09 1.47 -8.99
N GLN A 91 -9.61 2.62 -9.48
CA GLN A 91 -10.42 3.82 -9.61
C GLN A 91 -10.11 4.51 -10.93
N HIS A 92 -11.13 4.68 -11.77
CA HIS A 92 -10.98 5.16 -13.14
C HIS A 92 -9.95 4.29 -13.90
N ASN A 93 -8.82 4.88 -14.32
CA ASN A 93 -7.72 4.19 -14.99
C ASN A 93 -6.48 4.14 -14.09
N ALA A 94 -6.65 3.85 -12.80
CA ALA A 94 -5.52 3.70 -11.89
C ALA A 94 -5.74 2.57 -10.90
N VAL A 95 -4.66 1.91 -10.50
CA VAL A 95 -4.60 1.22 -9.22
C VAL A 95 -4.37 2.26 -8.15
N VAL A 96 -5.16 2.20 -7.09
CA VAL A 96 -5.04 3.07 -5.92
C VAL A 96 -4.62 2.22 -4.73
N ILE A 97 -3.58 2.68 -4.03
CA ILE A 97 -3.10 2.10 -2.79
C ILE A 97 -3.16 3.17 -1.72
N GLU A 98 -4.07 3.02 -0.76
CA GLU A 98 -4.17 3.91 0.40
C GLU A 98 -3.45 3.28 1.58
N TYR A 99 -2.70 4.11 2.30
CA TYR A 99 -1.97 3.76 3.49
C TYR A 99 -2.53 4.55 4.66
N LEU A 100 -2.74 3.87 5.77
CA LEU A 100 -3.11 4.47 7.03
C LEU A 100 -2.30 3.80 8.14
N ALA A 101 -1.60 4.60 8.93
CA ALA A 101 -0.88 4.12 10.09
C ALA A 101 -1.16 4.94 11.34
N ARG A 102 -1.15 4.23 12.47
CA ARG A 102 -1.36 4.79 13.80
C ARG A 102 -0.27 4.24 14.70
N ASN A 103 0.40 5.13 15.43
CA ASN A 103 1.41 4.76 16.41
C ASN A 103 1.00 5.37 17.76
N SER A 104 1.23 4.63 18.85
CA SER A 104 1.11 5.15 20.21
C SER A 104 2.15 6.22 20.54
N ILE A 105 3.27 6.23 19.82
CA ILE A 105 4.36 7.21 20.00
C ILE A 105 4.41 8.13 18.76
N PRO A 106 4.41 9.46 18.94
CA PRO A 106 4.60 10.40 17.84
C PRO A 106 5.91 10.12 17.09
N THR A 107 5.79 9.77 15.82
CA THR A 107 6.90 9.30 14.98
C THR A 107 6.79 9.87 13.58
N ARG A 108 7.94 10.06 12.91
CA ARG A 108 7.97 10.43 11.50
C ARG A 108 7.88 9.17 10.66
N LEU A 109 6.65 8.76 10.37
CA LEU A 109 6.39 7.60 9.53
C LEU A 109 6.39 7.99 8.05
N ASP A 110 6.96 7.13 7.21
CA ASP A 110 6.75 7.10 5.76
C ASP A 110 6.42 5.69 5.31
N ILE A 111 5.32 5.52 4.59
CA ILE A 111 4.87 4.23 4.08
C ILE A 111 4.61 4.37 2.60
N ARG A 112 5.21 3.48 1.82
CA ARG A 112 5.01 3.40 0.38
C ARG A 112 5.34 2.01 -0.11
N HIS A 113 4.81 1.64 -1.26
CA HIS A 113 5.46 0.60 -2.05
C HIS A 113 6.55 1.25 -2.92
N VAL A 114 7.72 0.62 -2.95
CA VAL A 114 8.73 0.81 -3.97
C VAL A 114 8.29 -0.01 -5.17
N ILE A 115 7.89 0.66 -6.24
CA ILE A 115 7.27 0.05 -7.42
C ILE A 115 8.33 -0.13 -8.49
N GLN A 116 8.43 -1.34 -9.04
CA GLN A 116 9.35 -1.70 -10.11
C GLN A 116 8.57 -2.12 -11.37
N PRO A 117 8.78 -1.46 -12.52
CA PRO A 117 8.26 -1.94 -13.79
C PRO A 117 9.11 -3.10 -14.30
N LEU A 118 8.48 -4.24 -14.60
CA LEU A 118 9.19 -5.45 -15.03
C LEU A 118 9.22 -5.64 -16.55
N ASN A 119 8.32 -4.97 -17.28
CA ASN A 119 8.23 -5.02 -18.74
C ASN A 119 8.16 -3.62 -19.35
N ALA A 120 9.25 -2.85 -19.23
CA ALA A 120 9.36 -1.50 -19.79
C ALA A 120 9.19 -1.43 -21.32
N ALA A 121 9.33 -2.56 -22.05
CA ALA A 121 9.17 -2.62 -23.51
C ALA A 121 7.72 -2.61 -24.01
N LEU A 122 6.72 -2.84 -23.14
CA LEU A 122 5.29 -2.85 -23.48
C LEU A 122 4.50 -1.71 -22.85
N VAL A 123 5.10 -0.98 -21.91
CA VAL A 123 4.58 0.30 -21.45
C VAL A 123 4.97 1.31 -22.52
N VAL A 124 4.09 1.53 -23.51
CA VAL A 124 4.30 2.55 -24.54
C VAL A 124 4.50 3.88 -23.83
N PRO A 125 5.70 4.50 -23.86
CA PRO A 125 5.89 5.78 -23.25
C PRO A 125 5.00 6.79 -24.00
N PRO A 126 4.24 7.66 -23.32
CA PRO A 126 3.65 8.79 -24.01
C PRO A 126 4.79 9.60 -24.62
N SER A 127 4.68 9.84 -25.93
CA SER A 127 5.62 10.65 -26.69
C SER A 127 5.83 12.00 -26.00
N THR A 128 7.11 12.40 -25.93
CA THR A 128 7.66 13.72 -25.53
C THR A 128 7.74 14.06 -24.03
N ASP A 129 8.99 14.21 -23.58
CA ASP A 129 9.51 15.13 -22.56
C ASP A 129 8.94 15.07 -21.15
N THR A 130 9.23 13.98 -20.44
CA THR A 130 9.85 13.90 -19.10
C THR A 130 9.59 12.49 -18.59
N VAL A 131 10.64 11.75 -18.24
CA VAL A 131 10.53 10.39 -17.68
C VAL A 131 9.99 10.49 -16.25
N GLN A 132 8.71 10.84 -16.12
CA GLN A 132 7.99 10.70 -14.86
C GLN A 132 7.54 9.25 -14.74
N PRO A 133 7.68 8.63 -13.55
CA PRO A 133 7.10 7.32 -13.32
C PRO A 133 5.59 7.36 -13.56
N ASP A 134 5.02 6.30 -14.14
CA ASP A 134 3.58 6.12 -14.33
C ASP A 134 2.78 6.05 -13.01
N TRP A 135 3.48 6.19 -11.88
CA TRP A 135 2.89 6.19 -10.56
C TRP A 135 3.08 7.53 -9.83
N GLN A 136 2.02 7.94 -9.15
CA GLN A 136 1.96 9.18 -8.37
C GLN A 136 1.84 8.86 -6.89
N ARG A 137 2.22 9.82 -6.03
CA ARG A 137 2.07 9.69 -4.58
C ARG A 137 1.66 11.01 -3.98
N ALA A 138 0.69 10.98 -3.08
CA ALA A 138 0.31 12.11 -2.26
C ALA A 138 0.29 11.69 -0.79
N ARG A 139 0.89 12.51 0.08
CA ARG A 139 0.76 12.38 1.52
C ARG A 139 -0.41 13.25 1.97
N HIS A 140 -1.27 12.71 2.83
CA HIS A 140 -2.45 13.43 3.32
C HIS A 140 -2.11 14.12 4.63
N GLY A 141 -1.53 15.32 4.52
CA GLY A 141 -1.14 16.13 5.68
C GLY A 141 0.01 15.51 6.48
N LEU A 142 0.79 16.35 7.15
CA LEU A 142 1.79 15.90 8.11
C LEU A 142 1.23 16.06 9.53
N PRO A 143 1.24 15.03 10.37
CA PRO A 143 1.06 15.25 11.80
C PRO A 143 2.25 16.01 12.43
N SER A 144 3.36 16.23 11.71
CA SER A 144 4.54 16.90 12.25
C SER A 144 4.31 18.36 12.66
N ASP A 145 3.30 19.04 12.12
CA ASP A 145 2.93 20.39 12.58
C ASP A 145 2.22 20.35 13.95
N PHE A 146 1.65 19.21 14.33
CA PHE A 146 0.97 18.99 15.62
C PHE A 146 1.89 18.42 16.71
N ILE A 147 3.09 17.92 16.37
CA ILE A 147 4.04 17.37 17.34
C ILE A 147 4.48 18.43 18.37
N ARG A 148 4.44 19.72 18.01
CA ARG A 148 4.76 20.81 18.95
C ARG A 148 3.69 21.08 20.02
N GLN A 149 2.48 20.52 19.91
CA GLN A 149 1.35 20.88 20.79
C GLN A 149 0.79 19.72 21.62
N SER A 150 1.24 18.48 21.39
CA SER A 150 0.68 17.29 22.04
C SER A 150 1.28 17.07 23.44
N ALA A 151 0.93 17.94 24.38
CA ALA A 151 0.98 17.60 25.79
C ALA A 151 -0.05 16.48 26.07
N LYS A 152 0.42 15.34 26.57
CA LYS A 152 -0.32 14.25 27.24
C LYS A 152 -1.82 14.19 26.91
N THR A 153 -2.19 13.55 25.81
CA THR A 153 -3.55 13.02 25.68
C THR A 153 -3.47 11.57 25.23
N ASP A 154 -4.03 10.67 26.06
CA ASP A 154 -4.17 9.21 25.84
C ASP A 154 -5.03 8.83 24.62
N TRP A 155 -5.34 9.79 23.74
CA TRP A 155 -6.24 9.63 22.63
C TRP A 155 -5.44 9.53 21.35
N PHE A 156 -5.32 8.29 20.86
CA PHE A 156 -4.77 7.92 19.56
C PHE A 156 -5.20 8.91 18.47
N ARG A 157 -4.23 9.63 17.90
CA ARG A 157 -4.41 10.45 16.69
C ARG A 157 -3.71 9.78 15.52
N GLU A 158 -4.34 9.83 14.35
CA GLU A 158 -3.78 9.35 13.09
C GLU A 158 -2.33 9.86 12.91
N ALA A 159 -1.39 8.93 12.71
CA ALA A 159 0.04 9.24 12.69
C ALA A 159 0.59 9.35 11.27
N PHE A 160 -0.09 8.80 10.27
CA PHE A 160 0.28 8.89 8.87
C PHE A 160 -0.85 8.42 7.96
N SER A 161 -1.07 9.15 6.86
CA SER A 161 -1.83 8.65 5.72
C SER A 161 -1.24 9.14 4.39
N ALA A 162 -1.35 8.29 3.38
CA ALA A 162 -0.92 8.61 2.02
C ALA A 162 -1.70 7.77 1.02
N THR A 163 -1.70 8.22 -0.23
CA THR A 163 -2.18 7.42 -1.35
C THR A 163 -1.09 7.35 -2.41
N GLN A 164 -0.93 6.18 -3.01
CA GLN A 164 -0.16 5.97 -4.23
C GLN A 164 -1.09 5.52 -5.35
N TRP A 165 -0.81 5.98 -6.55
CA TRP A 165 -1.53 5.61 -7.76
C TRP A 165 -0.57 4.99 -8.75
N ILE A 166 -1.00 3.97 -9.49
CA ILE A 166 -0.34 3.52 -10.72
C ILE A 166 -1.33 3.78 -11.85
N VAL A 167 -1.00 4.71 -12.73
CA VAL A 167 -1.85 5.05 -13.88
C VAL A 167 -1.77 3.90 -14.88
N LEU A 168 -2.93 3.31 -15.16
CA LEU A 168 -3.09 2.29 -16.16
C LEU A 168 -3.24 3.01 -17.50
N GLY A 169 -2.17 3.00 -18.30
CA GLY A 169 -2.24 3.49 -19.66
C GLY A 169 -3.36 2.80 -20.46
N LYS A 170 -3.78 3.41 -21.58
CA LYS A 170 -4.57 2.68 -22.58
C LYS A 170 -3.67 1.61 -23.19
N VAL A 171 -3.78 0.38 -22.71
CA VAL A 171 -3.19 -0.80 -23.36
C VAL A 171 -4.07 -1.23 -24.51
#